data_AF-A0A7S2Z2W1-F1
#
_entry.id   AF-A0A7S2Z2W1-F1
#
_cell.length_a   1.000
_cell.length_b   1.000
_cell.length_c   1.000
_cell.angle_alpha   90.00
_cell.angle_beta   90.00
_cell.angle_gamma   90.00
#
_symmetry.space_group_name_H-M   'P 1'
#
loop_
_entity.id
_entity.type
_entity.pdbx_description
1 polymer ?
#
loop_
_entity_poly.entity_id
_entity_poly.type
_entity_poly.pdbx_seq_one_letter_code
_entity_poly.pdbx_strand_id
1 'polypeptide(L)'
;LSSMCSVYVDRGQNAVVFGIEGIPVIHKYFQRGFFGWLSALVNGGTNTQPFRFPCSEIDFKGNNSICAHMGYKYYDTAEIYPGFAPLDDVMVTKLKPALQKAVLILEGSHGGSENATSTFREAKEKPKLYITGHSLGGPLAKHSLAQILLREYDQVFSSITAYAFGGAMAGNDAYLSMVDEMLDSPLIVPTKLFQVVNSYDPWPYIPAVFGSENGSVQKGNVTLIFDLEKDELAKEEPLRPFKGMPANVFLSFEGVHAPKTQYLPLARSLVSDYDYSTCEEICSVEQCGNYKCADSCAGIL
;
A
#
# COMPACT_ATOMS: atom_id res chain seq x y z
N LEU A 1 -16.52 6.56 5.86
CA LEU A 1 -15.10 6.77 5.49
C LEU A 1 -15.03 8.05 4.66
N SER A 2 -13.92 8.80 4.63
CA SER A 2 -13.78 9.86 3.62
C SER A 2 -13.82 9.23 2.23
N SER A 3 -13.99 10.03 1.18
CA SER A 3 -13.91 9.61 -0.23
C SER A 3 -12.50 9.13 -0.65
N MET A 4 -11.72 8.53 0.25
CA MET A 4 -10.31 8.16 0.04
C MET A 4 -10.01 6.73 0.49
N CYS A 5 -10.91 6.06 1.22
CA CYS A 5 -10.65 4.70 1.63
C CYS A 5 -11.94 3.92 1.91
N SER A 6 -11.91 2.61 1.65
CA SER A 6 -13.04 1.71 1.79
C SER A 6 -12.58 0.36 2.36
N VAL A 7 -13.43 -0.23 3.19
CA VAL A 7 -13.21 -1.56 3.77
C VAL A 7 -14.26 -2.50 3.19
N TYR A 8 -13.80 -3.61 2.63
CA TYR A 8 -14.60 -4.65 2.00
C TYR A 8 -14.39 -5.99 2.73
N VAL A 9 -15.33 -6.90 2.54
CA VAL A 9 -15.29 -8.25 3.11
C VAL A 9 -15.32 -9.26 1.97
N ASP A 10 -14.31 -10.12 1.89
CA ASP A 10 -14.29 -11.31 1.05
C ASP A 10 -14.55 -12.53 1.93
N ARG A 11 -15.76 -13.07 1.84
CA ARG A 11 -16.17 -14.26 2.60
C ARG A 11 -15.50 -15.53 2.10
N GLY A 12 -15.19 -15.63 0.81
CA GLY A 12 -14.61 -16.83 0.21
C GLY A 12 -13.19 -17.08 0.70
N GLN A 13 -12.44 -16.00 0.92
CA GLN A 13 -11.05 -16.06 1.41
C GLN A 13 -10.91 -15.82 2.92
N ASN A 14 -12.01 -15.66 3.64
CA ASN A 14 -12.03 -15.19 5.04
C ASN A 14 -11.12 -13.95 5.21
N ALA A 15 -11.38 -12.91 4.42
CA ALA A 15 -10.50 -11.77 4.31
C ALA A 15 -11.23 -10.43 4.40
N VAL A 16 -10.55 -9.46 4.98
CA VAL A 16 -10.93 -8.04 4.96
C VAL A 16 -10.00 -7.33 3.97
N VAL A 17 -10.55 -6.53 3.07
CA VAL A 17 -9.78 -5.75 2.11
C VAL A 17 -9.94 -4.27 2.43
N PHE A 18 -8.83 -3.60 2.75
CA PHE A 18 -8.76 -2.17 2.96
C PHE A 18 -8.15 -1.49 1.72
N GLY A 19 -9.02 -0.94 0.87
CA GLY A 19 -8.63 -0.20 -0.32
C GLY A 19 -8.50 1.28 -0.03
N ILE A 20 -7.37 1.87 -0.42
CA ILE A 20 -7.11 3.29 -0.33
C ILE A 20 -7.07 3.87 -1.73
N GLU A 21 -8.00 4.77 -1.98
CA GLU A 21 -8.11 5.49 -3.21
C GLU A 21 -7.06 6.61 -3.23
N GLY A 22 -6.14 6.52 -4.18
CA GLY A 22 -5.12 7.54 -4.43
C GLY A 22 -5.65 8.78 -5.14
N ILE A 23 -6.91 9.16 -4.90
CA ILE A 23 -7.49 10.38 -5.46
C ILE A 23 -7.16 11.54 -4.53
N PRO A 24 -6.25 12.48 -4.90
CA PRO A 24 -6.34 13.82 -4.33
C PRO A 24 -7.71 14.37 -4.72
N VAL A 25 -8.34 15.25 -3.96
CA VAL A 25 -9.68 15.82 -4.26
C VAL A 25 -9.85 16.23 -5.76
N ILE A 26 -10.35 15.31 -6.61
CA ILE A 26 -10.47 15.46 -8.07
C ILE A 26 -11.92 15.19 -8.46
N HIS A 27 -12.83 16.07 -8.11
CA HIS A 27 -13.99 16.25 -8.99
C HIS A 27 -14.29 17.71 -9.32
N LYS A 28 -13.40 18.65 -8.94
CA LYS A 28 -13.47 20.04 -9.42
C LYS A 28 -12.13 20.72 -9.75
N TYR A 29 -10.96 20.24 -9.32
CA TYR A 29 -9.71 21.03 -9.42
C TYR A 29 -8.41 20.20 -9.60
N PHE A 30 -8.39 19.20 -10.51
CA PHE A 30 -7.27 18.26 -10.74
C PHE A 30 -5.88 18.92 -10.72
N GLN A 31 -5.68 19.94 -11.56
CA GLN A 31 -4.37 20.59 -11.66
C GLN A 31 -3.98 21.31 -10.35
N ARG A 32 -4.86 22.08 -9.70
CA ARG A 32 -4.49 22.82 -8.48
C ARG A 32 -4.26 21.93 -7.26
N GLY A 33 -5.01 20.83 -7.11
CA GLY A 33 -4.86 19.92 -5.97
C GLY A 33 -3.66 18.97 -6.10
N PHE A 34 -3.47 18.40 -7.29
CA PHE A 34 -2.35 17.52 -7.58
C PHE A 34 -1.01 18.27 -7.59
N PHE A 35 -0.93 19.43 -8.26
CA PHE A 35 0.29 20.26 -8.21
C PHE A 35 0.53 20.85 -6.81
N GLY A 36 -0.52 21.08 -6.02
CA GLY A 36 -0.39 21.51 -4.62
C GLY A 36 0.18 20.41 -3.72
N TRP A 37 -0.33 19.17 -3.85
CA TRP A 37 0.21 18.01 -3.15
C TRP A 37 1.63 17.65 -3.64
N LEU A 38 1.88 17.68 -4.95
CA LEU A 38 3.19 17.45 -5.54
C LEU A 38 4.17 18.55 -5.12
N SER A 39 3.72 19.81 -5.04
CA SER A 39 4.48 20.92 -4.44
C SER A 39 4.78 20.65 -2.97
N ALA A 40 3.82 20.14 -2.18
CA ALA A 40 4.07 19.76 -0.80
C ALA A 40 5.02 18.57 -0.65
N LEU A 41 5.16 17.70 -1.65
CA LEU A 41 6.18 16.65 -1.68
C LEU A 41 7.55 17.15 -2.16
N VAL A 42 7.58 17.89 -3.27
CA VAL A 42 8.79 18.34 -3.95
C VAL A 42 9.43 19.52 -3.21
N ASN A 43 8.65 20.54 -2.86
CA ASN A 43 9.11 21.62 -1.96
C ASN A 43 9.16 21.16 -0.50
N GLY A 44 8.48 20.05 -0.16
CA GLY A 44 8.61 19.36 1.13
C GLY A 44 9.82 18.43 1.22
N GLY A 45 10.64 18.32 0.17
CA GLY A 45 11.96 17.67 0.22
C GLY A 45 12.84 18.19 1.37
N THR A 46 12.54 19.38 1.90
CA THR A 46 13.15 19.99 3.10
C THR A 46 12.20 20.21 4.28
N ASN A 47 10.90 19.93 4.14
CA ASN A 47 9.85 20.15 5.15
C ASN A 47 9.09 18.84 5.43
N THR A 48 9.83 17.81 5.81
CA THR A 48 9.25 16.64 6.47
C THR A 48 8.68 17.06 7.83
N GLN A 49 7.80 16.23 8.39
CA GLN A 49 7.32 16.42 9.77
C GLN A 49 7.60 15.16 10.58
N PRO A 50 7.84 15.29 11.91
CA PRO A 50 8.04 14.14 12.78
C PRO A 50 6.89 13.14 12.68
N PHE A 51 7.22 11.86 12.56
CA PHE A 51 6.24 10.79 12.60
C PHE A 51 5.69 10.65 14.02
N ARG A 52 4.37 10.70 14.18
CA ARG A 52 3.72 10.59 15.48
C ARG A 52 3.44 9.13 15.83
N PHE A 53 3.99 8.70 16.96
CA PHE A 53 3.80 7.36 17.51
C PHE A 53 2.57 7.33 18.44
N PRO A 54 1.54 6.53 18.14
CA PRO A 54 0.29 6.50 18.91
C PRO A 54 0.35 5.61 20.16
N CYS A 55 1.48 5.61 20.88
CA CYS A 55 1.71 4.61 21.94
C CYS A 55 0.86 4.83 23.20
N SER A 56 0.30 6.03 23.40
CA SER A 56 -0.57 6.35 24.53
C SER A 56 -1.98 5.73 24.43
N GLU A 57 -2.36 5.21 23.26
CA GLU A 57 -3.65 4.53 23.07
C GLU A 57 -3.62 3.04 23.42
N ILE A 58 -2.44 2.51 23.71
CA ILE A 58 -2.25 1.13 24.13
C ILE A 58 -2.46 1.09 25.64
N ASP A 59 -3.50 0.40 26.11
CA ASP A 59 -3.71 0.17 27.54
C ASP A 59 -2.45 -0.50 28.11
N PHE A 60 -1.72 0.25 28.95
CA PHE A 60 -0.40 -0.10 29.47
C PHE A 60 -0.36 -1.51 30.07
N LYS A 61 0.09 -2.47 29.27
CA LYS A 61 0.63 -3.77 29.72
C LYS A 61 2.02 -3.99 29.12
N GLY A 62 2.98 -3.27 29.68
CA GLY A 62 4.40 -3.61 29.64
C GLY A 62 5.19 -3.08 28.44
N ASN A 63 6.51 -2.98 28.63
CA ASN A 63 7.53 -2.56 27.66
C ASN A 63 7.63 -3.47 26.41
N ASN A 64 6.60 -4.25 26.09
CA ASN A 64 6.63 -5.28 25.03
C ASN A 64 5.67 -4.99 23.87
N SER A 65 5.31 -3.72 23.63
CA SER A 65 4.52 -3.31 22.46
C SER A 65 5.44 -2.92 21.30
N ILE A 66 5.00 -3.18 20.07
CA ILE A 66 5.73 -2.76 18.87
C ILE A 66 5.87 -1.23 18.80
N CYS A 67 4.85 -0.49 19.28
CA CYS A 67 4.89 0.97 19.32
C CYS A 67 6.00 1.51 20.23
N ALA A 68 6.14 0.95 21.44
CA ALA A 68 7.20 1.39 22.36
C ALA A 68 8.60 1.11 21.79
N HIS A 69 8.79 -0.05 21.16
CA HIS A 69 10.06 -0.42 20.52
C HIS A 69 10.42 0.54 19.38
N MET A 70 9.50 0.77 18.45
CA MET A 70 9.74 1.67 17.31
C MET A 70 9.86 3.12 17.77
N GLY A 71 9.02 3.55 18.72
CA GLY A 71 9.09 4.89 19.31
C GLY A 71 10.44 5.15 19.97
N TYR A 72 10.93 4.25 20.83
CA TYR A 72 12.23 4.45 21.50
C TYR A 72 13.40 4.64 20.51
N LYS A 73 13.37 3.93 19.37
CA LYS A 73 14.46 3.96 18.38
C LYS A 73 14.34 5.11 17.38
N TYR A 74 13.11 5.47 16.99
CA TYR A 74 12.86 6.33 15.82
C TYR A 74 12.15 7.65 16.13
N TYR A 75 11.76 7.91 17.39
CA TYR A 75 10.98 9.11 17.77
C TYR A 75 11.55 10.43 17.25
N ASP A 76 12.87 10.64 17.38
CA ASP A 76 13.52 11.89 16.99
C ASP A 76 13.99 11.91 15.52
N THR A 77 13.90 10.80 14.79
CA THR A 77 14.52 10.65 13.47
C THR A 77 13.55 10.30 12.35
N ALA A 78 12.47 9.58 12.63
CA ALA A 78 11.49 9.21 11.61
C ALA A 78 10.63 10.42 11.26
N GLU A 79 10.63 10.76 9.98
CA GLU A 79 9.83 11.86 9.46
C GLU A 79 9.08 11.43 8.21
N ILE A 80 7.89 12.01 8.03
CA ILE A 80 7.01 11.75 6.89
C ILE A 80 6.78 13.03 6.10
N TYR A 81 6.49 12.91 4.81
CA TYR A 81 6.04 14.07 4.06
C TYR A 81 4.60 14.44 4.47
N PRO A 82 4.29 15.74 4.66
CA PRO A 82 2.99 16.17 5.17
C PRO A 82 1.83 15.79 4.26
N GLY A 83 2.08 15.59 2.95
CA GLY A 83 1.10 15.07 2.00
C GLY A 83 0.62 13.64 2.28
N PHE A 84 1.29 12.91 3.18
CA PHE A 84 0.94 11.55 3.61
C PHE A 84 0.66 11.43 5.11
N ALA A 85 0.60 12.56 5.81
CA ALA A 85 0.24 12.58 7.22
C ALA A 85 -1.07 11.83 7.45
N PRO A 86 -1.15 10.91 8.40
CA PRO A 86 -2.43 10.41 8.84
C PRO A 86 -3.12 11.58 9.54
N LEU A 87 -4.42 11.71 9.30
CA LEU A 87 -5.26 12.33 10.30
C LEU A 87 -5.47 11.21 11.34
N ASP A 88 -4.80 11.25 12.50
CA ASP A 88 -4.98 10.26 13.58
C ASP A 88 -6.48 10.00 13.84
N ASP A 89 -7.28 11.07 13.77
CA ASP A 89 -8.73 11.02 13.81
C ASP A 89 -9.34 10.07 12.76
N VAL A 90 -8.83 10.01 11.53
CA VAL A 90 -9.32 9.07 10.50
C VAL A 90 -9.02 7.63 10.87
N MET A 91 -7.83 7.35 11.43
CA MET A 91 -7.47 5.99 11.86
C MET A 91 -8.40 5.52 13.00
N VAL A 92 -8.58 6.36 14.02
CA VAL A 92 -9.34 6.02 15.22
C VAL A 92 -10.85 6.07 14.99
N THR A 93 -11.36 7.15 14.37
CA THR A 93 -12.81 7.38 14.26
C THR A 93 -13.46 6.71 13.05
N LYS A 94 -12.68 6.37 12.01
CA LYS A 94 -13.23 5.79 10.77
C LYS A 94 -12.70 4.40 10.48
N LEU A 95 -11.37 4.20 10.50
CA LEU A 95 -10.80 2.91 10.10
C LEU A 95 -11.06 1.83 11.15
N LYS A 96 -10.74 2.08 12.43
CA LYS A 96 -10.94 1.10 13.51
C LYS A 96 -12.38 0.55 13.56
N PRO A 97 -13.44 1.38 13.58
CA PRO A 97 -14.81 0.87 13.57
C PRO A 97 -15.16 0.10 12.29
N ALA A 98 -14.60 0.50 11.13
CA ALA A 98 -14.86 -0.18 9.87
C ALA A 98 -14.21 -1.58 9.82
N LEU A 99 -12.97 -1.72 10.31
CA LEU A 99 -12.29 -3.01 10.43
C LEU A 99 -13.03 -3.92 11.42
N GLN A 100 -13.42 -3.41 12.59
CA GLN A 100 -14.20 -4.17 13.58
C GLN A 100 -15.52 -4.66 12.99
N LYS A 101 -16.26 -3.80 12.28
CA LYS A 101 -17.50 -4.19 11.60
C LYS A 101 -17.26 -5.28 10.55
N ALA A 102 -16.19 -5.19 9.77
CA ALA A 102 -15.84 -6.18 8.76
C ALA A 102 -15.54 -7.56 9.37
N VAL A 103 -14.77 -7.59 10.46
CA VAL A 103 -14.49 -8.82 11.23
C VAL A 103 -15.79 -9.42 11.79
N LEU A 104 -16.65 -8.60 12.39
CA LEU A 104 -17.95 -9.06 12.90
C LEU A 104 -18.86 -9.64 11.81
N ILE A 105 -18.80 -9.13 10.57
CA ILE A 105 -19.56 -9.71 9.45
C ILE A 105 -19.04 -11.11 9.10
N LEU A 106 -17.73 -11.33 9.11
CA LEU A 106 -17.12 -12.65 8.89
C LEU A 106 -17.46 -13.61 10.03
N GLU A 107 -17.43 -13.13 11.27
CA GLU A 107 -17.83 -13.90 12.45
C GLU A 107 -19.34 -14.23 12.47
N GLY A 108 -20.22 -13.30 12.11
CA GLY A 108 -21.67 -13.54 12.05
C GLY A 108 -22.09 -14.50 10.93
N SER A 109 -21.24 -14.71 9.92
CA SER A 109 -21.55 -15.55 8.75
C SER A 109 -21.37 -17.06 8.99
N HIS A 110 -20.72 -17.50 10.09
CA HIS A 110 -20.65 -18.93 10.44
C HIS A 110 -21.54 -19.36 11.61
N GLY A 111 -22.72 -18.78 11.76
CA GLY A 111 -23.70 -19.29 12.72
C GLY A 111 -24.85 -18.33 12.95
N GLY A 112 -25.95 -18.55 12.23
CA GLY A 112 -27.23 -17.97 12.64
C GLY A 112 -27.62 -18.49 14.02
N SER A 113 -27.66 -17.60 14.99
CA SER A 113 -28.61 -17.64 16.13
C SER A 113 -28.43 -16.36 16.95
N GLU A 114 -29.48 -15.55 17.03
CA GLU A 114 -29.58 -14.27 17.77
C GLU A 114 -29.54 -14.41 19.31
N ASN A 115 -28.93 -15.46 19.85
CA ASN A 115 -28.78 -15.66 21.30
C ASN A 115 -27.40 -16.24 21.61
N ALA A 116 -26.37 -15.39 21.61
CA ALA A 116 -25.02 -15.77 22.06
C ALA A 116 -24.66 -14.97 23.31
N THR A 117 -24.97 -15.56 24.46
CA THR A 117 -24.37 -15.21 25.74
C THR A 117 -22.85 -15.40 25.68
N SER A 118 -22.16 -14.43 26.25
CA SER A 118 -20.71 -14.30 26.39
C SER A 118 -19.96 -15.61 26.65
N THR A 119 -19.10 -16.01 25.72
CA THR A 119 -17.79 -16.64 25.93
C THR A 119 -17.08 -16.64 24.58
N PHE A 120 -15.84 -16.14 24.52
CA PHE A 120 -14.97 -16.28 23.35
C PHE A 120 -14.81 -17.78 23.07
N ARG A 121 -15.60 -18.32 22.13
CA ARG A 121 -15.44 -19.69 21.65
C ARG A 121 -14.08 -19.81 20.96
N GLU A 122 -13.32 -20.82 21.36
CA GLU A 122 -12.03 -21.20 20.79
C GLU A 122 -12.08 -21.28 19.25
N ALA A 123 -11.17 -20.51 18.62
CA ALA A 123 -10.66 -20.59 17.25
C ALA A 123 -11.67 -20.82 16.12
N LYS A 124 -12.48 -19.79 15.86
CA LYS A 124 -12.85 -19.45 14.48
C LYS A 124 -11.62 -18.83 13.83
N GLU A 125 -11.18 -19.34 12.67
CA GLU A 125 -9.95 -18.87 12.01
C GLU A 125 -9.99 -17.34 11.84
N LYS A 126 -9.01 -16.64 12.42
CA LYS A 126 -8.93 -15.17 12.32
C LYS A 126 -8.81 -14.78 10.84
N PRO A 127 -9.54 -13.75 10.37
CA PRO A 127 -9.49 -13.36 8.97
C PRO A 127 -8.13 -12.81 8.56
N LYS A 128 -7.82 -12.83 7.27
CA LYS A 128 -6.67 -12.14 6.69
C LYS A 128 -7.01 -10.66 6.46
N LEU A 129 -6.02 -9.77 6.50
CA LEU A 129 -6.18 -8.39 6.08
C LEU A 129 -5.33 -8.12 4.83
N TYR A 130 -5.98 -7.64 3.77
CA TYR A 130 -5.31 -7.09 2.61
C TYR A 130 -5.41 -5.57 2.63
N ILE A 131 -4.30 -4.87 2.44
CA ILE A 131 -4.26 -3.41 2.32
C ILE A 131 -3.76 -3.08 0.92
N THR A 132 -4.39 -2.13 0.23
CA THR A 132 -3.89 -1.72 -1.08
C THR A 132 -4.12 -0.26 -1.39
N GLY A 133 -3.25 0.29 -2.23
CA GLY A 133 -3.44 1.59 -2.83
C GLY A 133 -2.48 1.82 -3.98
N HIS A 134 -2.87 2.69 -4.91
CA HIS A 134 -2.11 3.05 -6.10
C HIS A 134 -1.79 4.55 -6.10
N SER A 135 -0.65 4.94 -6.69
CA SER A 135 -0.21 6.34 -6.75
C SER A 135 -0.17 6.94 -5.34
N LEU A 136 -0.97 7.97 -5.04
CA LEU A 136 -1.08 8.54 -3.70
C LEU A 136 -1.55 7.52 -2.64
N GLY A 137 -2.36 6.56 -3.07
CA GLY A 137 -2.89 5.50 -2.22
C GLY A 137 -1.80 4.52 -1.77
N GLY A 138 -0.73 4.34 -2.54
CA GLY A 138 0.37 3.42 -2.20
C GLY A 138 1.11 3.82 -0.91
N PRO A 139 1.63 5.07 -0.81
CA PRO A 139 2.25 5.58 0.40
C PRO A 139 1.27 5.65 1.56
N LEU A 140 0.01 6.01 1.31
CA LEU A 140 -1.05 6.01 2.33
C LEU A 140 -1.35 4.58 2.83
N ALA A 141 -1.27 3.56 1.97
CA ALA A 141 -1.44 2.16 2.33
C ALA A 141 -0.30 1.68 3.23
N LYS A 142 0.95 2.00 2.88
CA LYS A 142 2.11 1.77 3.74
C LYS A 142 1.95 2.46 5.09
N HIS A 143 1.55 3.73 5.07
CA HIS A 143 1.36 4.51 6.28
C HIS A 143 0.24 3.96 7.17
N SER A 144 -0.87 3.56 6.55
CA SER A 144 -2.00 2.96 7.28
C SER A 144 -1.64 1.60 7.85
N LEU A 145 -0.85 0.80 7.14
CA LEU A 145 -0.28 -0.44 7.66
C LEU A 145 0.55 -0.15 8.92
N ALA A 146 1.48 0.81 8.84
CA ALA A 146 2.29 1.18 9.99
C ALA A 146 1.44 1.60 11.20
N GLN A 147 0.41 2.43 10.98
CA GLN A 147 -0.51 2.84 12.03
C GLN A 147 -1.36 1.69 12.59
N ILE A 148 -1.80 0.74 11.76
CA ILE A 148 -2.51 -0.47 12.20
C ILE A 148 -1.63 -1.30 13.13
N LEU A 149 -0.37 -1.52 12.77
CA LEU A 149 0.59 -2.30 13.55
C LEU A 149 0.94 -1.59 14.86
N LEU A 150 1.27 -0.29 14.81
CA LEU A 150 1.61 0.50 16.00
C LEU A 150 0.45 0.63 16.99
N ARG A 151 -0.80 0.54 16.52
CA ARG A 151 -2.00 0.60 17.37
C ARG A 151 -2.50 -0.79 17.77
N GLU A 152 -1.78 -1.84 17.38
CA GLU A 152 -2.09 -3.25 17.66
C GLU A 152 -3.48 -3.69 17.13
N TYR A 153 -3.95 -3.03 16.07
CA TYR A 153 -5.20 -3.43 15.40
C TYR A 153 -5.02 -4.71 14.57
N ASP A 154 -3.78 -5.20 14.46
CA ASP A 154 -3.40 -6.41 13.77
C ASP A 154 -3.82 -7.70 14.50
N GLN A 155 -3.98 -7.64 15.82
CA GLN A 155 -4.24 -8.80 16.68
C GLN A 155 -5.54 -9.56 16.36
N VAL A 156 -6.50 -8.94 15.66
CA VAL A 156 -7.75 -9.58 15.23
C VAL A 156 -7.61 -10.34 13.90
N PHE A 157 -6.46 -10.24 13.23
CA PHE A 157 -6.18 -10.91 11.96
C PHE A 157 -5.21 -12.08 12.14
N SER A 158 -5.21 -13.02 11.20
CA SER A 158 -4.23 -14.12 11.14
C SER A 158 -2.94 -13.72 10.42
N SER A 159 -3.04 -12.80 9.46
CA SER A 159 -1.93 -12.24 8.70
C SER A 159 -2.36 -10.95 8.02
N ILE A 160 -1.38 -10.11 7.67
CA ILE A 160 -1.61 -8.88 6.92
C ILE A 160 -0.74 -8.88 5.66
N THR A 161 -1.32 -8.51 4.52
CA THR A 161 -0.56 -8.31 3.27
C THR A 161 -0.93 -6.97 2.66
N ALA A 162 0.06 -6.09 2.50
CA ALA A 162 -0.12 -4.80 1.85
C ALA A 162 0.49 -4.80 0.44
N TYR A 163 -0.25 -4.28 -0.53
CA TYR A 163 0.19 -4.05 -1.91
C TYR A 163 0.15 -2.56 -2.23
N ALA A 164 1.31 -1.92 -2.27
CA ALA A 164 1.46 -0.51 -2.62
C ALA A 164 1.98 -0.39 -4.05
N PHE A 165 1.17 0.20 -4.93
CA PHE A 165 1.45 0.28 -6.37
C PHE A 165 1.90 1.70 -6.76
N GLY A 166 3.07 1.85 -7.38
CA GLY A 166 3.53 3.11 -7.98
C GLY A 166 3.64 4.27 -7.01
N GLY A 167 3.73 3.99 -5.70
CA GLY A 167 3.69 5.02 -4.67
C GLY A 167 4.99 5.83 -4.58
N ALA A 168 4.87 7.15 -4.36
CA ALA A 168 6.03 8.01 -4.05
C ALA A 168 6.65 7.73 -2.67
N MET A 169 7.78 8.34 -2.36
CA MET A 169 8.40 8.20 -1.04
C MET A 169 7.50 8.78 0.05
N ALA A 170 7.18 7.98 1.06
CA ALA A 170 6.28 8.39 2.15
C ALA A 170 6.97 9.26 3.21
N GLY A 171 8.29 9.15 3.33
CA GLY A 171 9.08 9.81 4.37
C GLY A 171 10.57 9.60 4.15
N ASN A 172 11.36 9.93 5.17
CA ASN A 172 12.81 9.82 5.16
C ASN A 172 13.30 8.38 5.42
N ASP A 173 14.62 8.17 5.38
CA ASP A 173 15.25 6.85 5.54
C ASP A 173 14.96 6.21 6.89
N ALA A 174 14.89 7.02 7.95
CA ALA A 174 14.56 6.55 9.28
C ALA A 174 13.12 6.01 9.33
N TYR A 175 12.15 6.72 8.71
CA TYR A 175 10.79 6.23 8.58
C TYR A 175 10.71 4.94 7.74
N LEU A 176 11.40 4.88 6.61
CA LEU A 176 11.41 3.67 5.77
C LEU A 176 12.03 2.48 6.51
N SER A 177 13.13 2.70 7.24
CA SER A 177 13.80 1.67 8.03
C SER A 177 12.96 1.21 9.22
N MET A 178 12.25 2.14 9.88
CA MET A 178 11.31 1.82 10.94
C MET A 178 10.20 0.90 10.44
N VAL A 179 9.62 1.20 9.26
CA VAL A 179 8.59 0.33 8.68
C VAL A 179 9.15 -1.05 8.38
N ASP A 180 10.33 -1.16 7.74
CA ASP A 180 10.94 -2.46 7.44
C ASP A 180 11.22 -3.27 8.72
N GLU A 181 11.83 -2.67 9.73
CA GLU A 181 12.14 -3.35 11.00
C GLU A 181 10.89 -3.77 11.76
N MET A 182 9.83 -2.96 11.70
CA MET A 182 8.54 -3.31 12.29
C MET A 182 7.94 -4.57 11.66
N LEU A 183 8.09 -4.75 10.34
CA LEU A 183 7.54 -5.90 9.61
C LEU A 183 8.24 -7.22 9.94
N ASP A 184 9.50 -7.16 10.38
CA ASP A 184 10.27 -8.33 10.82
C ASP A 184 10.09 -8.63 12.32
N SER A 185 9.30 -7.82 13.04
CA SER A 185 9.13 -7.97 14.49
C SER A 185 8.30 -9.20 14.87
N PRO A 186 8.73 -10.00 15.86
CA PRO A 186 7.91 -11.09 16.40
C PRO A 186 6.71 -10.62 17.23
N LEU A 187 6.57 -9.31 17.47
CA LEU A 187 5.49 -8.72 18.27
C LEU A 187 4.20 -8.46 17.48
N ILE A 188 4.25 -8.60 16.15
CA ILE A 188 3.10 -8.42 15.26
C ILE A 188 2.70 -9.73 14.59
N VAL A 189 1.49 -9.79 14.04
CA VAL A 189 1.07 -10.92 13.19
C VAL A 189 1.93 -10.99 11.91
N PRO A 190 2.06 -12.18 11.28
CA PRO A 190 2.79 -12.31 10.02
C PRO A 190 2.33 -11.27 9.00
N THR A 191 3.25 -10.38 8.61
CA THR A 191 2.93 -9.23 7.77
C THR A 191 3.89 -9.15 6.58
N LYS A 192 3.36 -8.87 5.39
CA LYS A 192 4.14 -8.58 4.18
C LYS A 192 3.73 -7.25 3.57
N LEU A 193 4.70 -6.50 3.07
CA LEU A 193 4.50 -5.27 2.31
C LEU A 193 5.19 -5.40 0.96
N PHE A 194 4.38 -5.54 -0.09
CA PHE A 194 4.81 -5.53 -1.48
C PHE A 194 4.73 -4.11 -2.02
N GLN A 195 5.89 -3.56 -2.38
CA GLN A 195 5.97 -2.35 -3.20
C GLN A 195 6.10 -2.78 -4.66
N VAL A 196 5.09 -2.49 -5.47
CA VAL A 196 5.04 -2.89 -6.88
C VAL A 196 5.18 -1.66 -7.76
N VAL A 197 6.11 -1.69 -8.69
CA VAL A 197 6.50 -0.53 -9.52
C VAL A 197 6.67 -0.96 -10.96
N ASN A 198 6.23 -0.13 -11.91
CA ASN A 198 6.59 -0.31 -13.32
C ASN A 198 8.00 0.24 -13.58
N SER A 199 8.81 -0.43 -14.38
CA SER A 199 10.21 -0.07 -14.64
C SER A 199 10.51 1.36 -15.06
N TYR A 200 9.52 2.05 -15.63
CA TYR A 200 9.65 3.45 -16.05
C TYR A 200 8.74 4.41 -15.29
N ASP A 201 8.11 3.94 -14.21
CA ASP A 201 7.35 4.80 -13.31
C ASP A 201 8.32 5.66 -12.47
N PRO A 202 8.31 7.00 -12.60
CA PRO A 202 9.20 7.87 -11.84
C PRO A 202 8.70 8.13 -10.41
N TRP A 203 7.44 7.82 -10.10
CA TRP A 203 6.83 8.19 -8.82
C TRP A 203 7.56 7.67 -7.59
N PRO A 204 8.02 6.41 -7.54
CA PRO A 204 8.75 5.85 -6.38
C PRO A 204 10.05 6.57 -6.03
N TYR A 205 10.57 7.36 -6.98
CA TYR A 205 11.79 8.13 -6.83
C TYR A 205 11.52 9.60 -6.46
N ILE A 206 10.26 10.00 -6.31
CA ILE A 206 9.90 11.36 -5.89
C ILE A 206 9.77 11.37 -4.35
N PRO A 207 10.41 12.33 -3.64
CA PRO A 207 11.10 13.51 -4.16
C PRO A 207 12.62 13.36 -4.42
N ALA A 208 13.22 12.18 -4.20
CA ALA A 208 14.66 11.96 -4.33
C ALA A 208 15.29 12.40 -5.67
N VAL A 209 14.61 12.24 -6.81
CA VAL A 209 15.07 12.69 -8.15
C VAL A 209 15.31 14.20 -8.21
N PHE A 210 14.67 14.97 -7.33
CA PHE A 210 14.80 16.42 -7.28
C PHE A 210 15.79 16.92 -6.20
N GLY A 211 16.45 16.02 -5.43
CA GLY A 211 17.06 16.45 -4.17
C GLY A 211 18.27 15.69 -3.58
N SER A 212 18.71 14.51 -4.05
CA SER A 212 19.99 13.97 -3.53
C SER A 212 20.66 12.95 -4.45
N GLU A 213 21.96 13.14 -4.68
CA GLU A 213 22.84 12.28 -5.49
C GLU A 213 23.08 10.87 -4.89
N ASN A 214 22.37 10.49 -3.82
CA ASN A 214 22.36 9.16 -3.19
C ASN A 214 20.95 8.83 -2.63
N GLY A 215 19.90 9.27 -3.34
CA GLY A 215 18.54 9.24 -2.82
C GLY A 215 17.99 7.84 -2.55
N SER A 216 17.52 7.63 -1.32
CA SER A 216 16.67 6.50 -0.99
C SER A 216 15.41 6.50 -1.85
N VAL A 217 14.88 5.31 -2.07
CA VAL A 217 13.70 5.06 -2.91
C VAL A 217 12.59 4.47 -2.06
N GLN A 218 11.35 4.67 -2.48
CA GLN A 218 10.23 4.00 -1.82
C GLN A 218 10.43 2.48 -1.89
N LYS A 219 10.53 1.82 -0.73
CA LYS A 219 10.74 0.37 -0.61
C LYS A 219 9.70 -0.32 0.25
N GLY A 220 9.39 -1.57 -0.05
CA GLY A 220 8.65 -2.47 0.85
C GLY A 220 9.58 -3.56 1.39
N ASN A 221 9.06 -4.40 2.30
CA ASN A 221 9.71 -5.64 2.71
C ASN A 221 9.94 -6.58 1.52
N VAL A 222 9.06 -6.49 0.51
CA VAL A 222 9.30 -7.03 -0.82
C VAL A 222 9.14 -5.92 -1.84
N THR A 223 10.18 -5.62 -2.63
CA THR A 223 10.07 -4.69 -3.76
C THR A 223 10.06 -5.47 -5.07
N LEU A 224 9.00 -5.27 -5.87
CA LEU A 224 8.76 -5.92 -7.14
C LEU A 224 8.73 -4.88 -8.26
N ILE A 225 9.46 -5.15 -9.33
CA ILE A 225 9.46 -4.35 -10.55
C ILE A 225 8.80 -5.15 -11.66
N PHE A 226 7.87 -4.52 -12.38
CA PHE A 226 7.44 -5.00 -13.67
C PHE A 226 8.41 -4.44 -14.71
N ASP A 227 9.33 -5.28 -15.19
CA ASP A 227 10.33 -4.90 -16.18
C ASP A 227 9.71 -4.94 -17.58
N LEU A 228 9.33 -3.77 -18.11
CA LEU A 228 8.72 -3.67 -19.44
C LEU A 228 9.68 -4.05 -20.59
N GLU A 229 11.00 -4.03 -20.38
CA GLU A 229 11.95 -4.47 -21.41
C GLU A 229 11.96 -6.00 -21.53
N LYS A 230 11.73 -6.69 -20.42
CA LYS A 230 11.79 -8.15 -20.32
C LYS A 230 10.42 -8.83 -20.23
N ASP A 231 9.36 -8.06 -20.03
CA ASP A 231 7.99 -8.53 -19.79
C ASP A 231 7.89 -9.49 -18.59
N GLU A 232 8.56 -9.16 -17.47
CA GLU A 232 8.57 -10.01 -16.27
C GLU A 232 8.34 -9.22 -14.97
N LEU A 233 7.74 -9.88 -13.97
CA LEU A 233 7.69 -9.38 -12.59
C LEU A 233 8.92 -9.91 -11.84
N ALA A 234 9.90 -9.05 -11.60
CA ALA A 234 11.13 -9.39 -10.90
C ALA A 234 11.12 -8.83 -9.47
N LYS A 235 11.68 -9.61 -8.53
CA LYS A 235 12.03 -9.07 -7.21
C LYS A 235 13.31 -8.24 -7.36
N GLU A 236 13.29 -7.00 -6.90
CA GLU A 236 14.44 -6.10 -6.99
C GLU A 236 14.63 -5.31 -5.70
N GLU A 237 15.68 -5.67 -4.95
CA GLU A 237 16.03 -5.08 -3.65
C GLU A 237 17.53 -4.77 -3.60
N PRO A 238 17.94 -3.49 -3.51
CA PRO A 238 17.11 -2.28 -3.61
C PRO A 238 16.58 -2.04 -5.03
N LEU A 239 15.55 -1.19 -5.17
CA LEU A 239 15.07 -0.75 -6.47
C LEU A 239 16.20 -0.05 -7.25
N ARG A 240 16.39 -0.41 -8.52
CA ARG A 240 17.41 0.20 -9.40
C ARG A 240 17.19 1.71 -9.55
N PRO A 241 18.24 2.50 -9.86
CA PRO A 241 18.10 3.92 -10.19
C PRO A 241 17.10 4.16 -11.32
N PHE A 242 16.38 5.29 -11.26
CA PHE A 242 15.40 5.63 -12.29
C PHE A 242 16.07 5.77 -13.66
N LYS A 243 15.54 5.05 -14.65
CA LYS A 243 15.93 5.16 -16.06
C LYS A 243 14.74 5.67 -16.84
N GLY A 244 14.93 6.73 -17.61
CA GLY A 244 13.91 7.23 -18.53
C GLY A 244 13.52 6.17 -19.56
N MET A 245 12.25 6.16 -19.93
CA MET A 245 11.70 5.27 -20.94
C MET A 245 12.44 5.45 -22.28
N PRO A 246 12.90 4.37 -22.93
CA PRO A 246 13.60 4.48 -24.21
C PRO A 246 12.61 4.85 -25.33
N ALA A 247 13.10 5.49 -26.39
CA ALA A 247 12.25 6.05 -27.45
C ALA A 247 11.40 5.02 -28.21
N ASN A 248 11.73 3.73 -28.10
CA ASN A 248 11.00 2.61 -28.70
C ASN A 248 9.86 2.07 -27.83
N VAL A 249 9.71 2.53 -26.58
CA VAL A 249 8.55 2.23 -25.72
C VAL A 249 7.61 3.44 -25.79
N PHE A 250 6.39 3.22 -26.28
CA PHE A 250 5.38 4.27 -26.47
C PHE A 250 4.29 4.15 -25.40
N LEU A 251 4.60 4.54 -24.17
CA LEU A 251 3.62 4.76 -23.11
C LEU A 251 3.64 6.23 -22.69
N SER A 252 2.47 6.80 -22.42
CA SER A 252 2.42 8.11 -21.76
C SER A 252 2.94 7.98 -20.32
N PHE A 253 3.28 9.12 -19.71
CA PHE A 253 3.59 9.18 -18.27
C PHE A 253 2.45 8.57 -17.44
N GLU A 254 1.21 8.85 -17.82
CA GLU A 254 0.00 8.29 -17.23
C GLU A 254 -0.11 6.79 -17.46
N GLY A 255 0.36 6.27 -18.60
CA GLY A 255 0.36 4.85 -18.94
C GLY A 255 1.34 4.05 -18.08
N VAL A 256 2.59 4.52 -17.93
CA VAL A 256 3.59 3.86 -17.05
C VAL A 256 3.18 3.89 -15.59
N HIS A 257 2.46 4.92 -15.18
CA HIS A 257 1.97 5.08 -13.81
C HIS A 257 0.55 4.52 -13.60
N ALA A 258 -0.14 4.00 -14.61
CA ALA A 258 -1.53 3.57 -14.45
C ALA A 258 -1.65 2.39 -13.46
N PRO A 259 -2.72 2.31 -12.64
CA PRO A 259 -2.92 1.17 -11.75
C PRO A 259 -3.00 -0.14 -12.55
N LYS A 260 -3.70 -0.09 -13.70
CA LYS A 260 -3.87 -1.24 -14.59
C LYS A 260 -2.55 -1.84 -15.06
N THR A 261 -1.56 -1.02 -15.41
CA THR A 261 -0.24 -1.50 -15.83
C THR A 261 0.58 -2.07 -14.68
N GLN A 262 0.12 -1.92 -13.43
CA GLN A 262 0.82 -2.37 -12.23
C GLN A 262 0.13 -3.57 -11.55
N TYR A 263 -1.21 -3.70 -11.60
CA TYR A 263 -1.93 -4.84 -10.99
C TYR A 263 -2.35 -5.91 -11.99
N LEU A 264 -2.53 -5.61 -13.29
CA LEU A 264 -2.99 -6.62 -14.26
C LEU A 264 -2.02 -7.82 -14.36
N PRO A 265 -0.68 -7.64 -14.36
CA PRO A 265 0.24 -8.77 -14.33
C PRO A 265 0.01 -9.67 -13.10
N LEU A 266 -0.20 -9.08 -11.92
CA LEU A 266 -0.44 -9.80 -10.67
C LEU A 266 -1.82 -10.48 -10.62
N ALA A 267 -2.86 -9.84 -11.15
CA ALA A 267 -4.20 -10.41 -11.19
C ALA A 267 -4.28 -11.61 -12.16
N ARG A 268 -3.47 -11.59 -13.23
CA ARG A 268 -3.41 -12.67 -14.24
C ARG A 268 -2.59 -13.87 -13.77
N SER A 269 -1.52 -13.68 -13.00
CA SER A 269 -0.76 -14.80 -12.42
C SER A 269 -1.55 -15.61 -11.38
N LEU A 270 -2.63 -15.04 -10.83
CA LEU A 270 -3.48 -15.70 -9.82
C LEU A 270 -4.64 -16.51 -10.39
N VAL A 271 -4.92 -16.45 -11.70
CA VAL A 271 -6.06 -17.15 -12.33
C VAL A 271 -5.53 -18.15 -13.38
N SER A 272 -5.50 -19.43 -13.02
CA SER A 272 -5.00 -20.50 -13.91
C SER A 272 -5.77 -20.65 -15.22
N ASP A 273 -7.04 -20.22 -15.23
CA ASP A 273 -8.00 -20.48 -16.32
C ASP A 273 -8.47 -19.17 -16.98
N TYR A 274 -7.70 -18.08 -16.86
CA TYR A 274 -8.06 -16.80 -17.44
C TYR A 274 -8.04 -16.87 -18.97
N ASP A 275 -9.18 -16.60 -19.61
CA ASP A 275 -9.30 -16.62 -21.07
C ASP A 275 -8.69 -15.35 -21.68
N TYR A 276 -7.44 -15.47 -22.11
CA TYR A 276 -6.68 -14.42 -22.76
C TYR A 276 -7.29 -13.93 -24.09
N SER A 277 -8.27 -14.63 -24.67
CA SER A 277 -8.97 -14.17 -25.88
C SER A 277 -9.90 -12.96 -25.62
N THR A 278 -10.27 -12.70 -24.37
CA THR A 278 -11.10 -11.54 -23.96
C THR A 278 -10.30 -10.25 -23.73
N CYS A 279 -8.97 -10.29 -23.91
CA CYS A 279 -8.05 -9.20 -23.58
C CYS A 279 -8.27 -7.92 -24.42
N GLU A 280 -8.93 -8.02 -25.58
CA GLU A 280 -9.23 -6.88 -26.46
C GLU A 280 -10.12 -5.81 -25.81
N GLU A 281 -11.00 -6.15 -24.85
CA GLU A 281 -11.90 -5.17 -24.22
C GLU A 281 -11.21 -4.26 -23.18
N ILE A 282 -10.04 -4.64 -22.65
CA ILE A 282 -9.40 -3.93 -21.52
C ILE A 282 -8.24 -3.04 -21.97
N CYS A 283 -7.60 -3.33 -23.11
CA CYS A 283 -6.51 -2.50 -23.67
C CYS A 283 -7.06 -1.27 -24.41
N SER A 284 -7.47 -0.23 -23.66
CA SER A 284 -7.57 1.11 -24.25
C SER A 284 -6.15 1.64 -24.55
N VAL A 285 -5.99 2.29 -25.71
CA VAL A 285 -4.80 2.79 -26.44
C VAL A 285 -3.59 3.34 -25.64
N GLU A 286 -3.72 3.58 -24.34
CA GLU A 286 -2.65 4.13 -23.47
C GLU A 286 -2.10 3.15 -22.42
N GLN A 287 -2.73 1.97 -22.27
CA GLN A 287 -2.39 1.00 -21.21
C GLN A 287 -1.45 -0.11 -21.66
N CYS A 288 -1.36 -0.36 -22.97
CA CYS A 288 -0.61 -1.50 -23.52
C CYS A 288 0.54 -1.05 -24.44
N GLY A 289 0.73 0.26 -24.67
CA GLY A 289 1.65 0.75 -25.69
C GLY A 289 1.37 0.08 -27.05
N ASN A 290 2.36 0.03 -27.94
CA ASN A 290 2.21 -0.66 -29.23
C ASN A 290 2.22 -2.20 -29.12
N TYR A 291 2.11 -2.79 -27.93
CA TYR A 291 1.80 -4.21 -27.78
C TYR A 291 0.32 -4.40 -28.12
N LYS A 292 0.04 -4.50 -29.41
CA LYS A 292 -1.22 -5.03 -29.91
C LYS A 292 -1.37 -6.44 -29.35
N CYS A 293 -2.12 -6.57 -28.26
CA CYS A 293 -2.85 -7.70 -27.64
C CYS A 293 -2.38 -9.17 -27.81
N ALA A 294 -1.52 -9.53 -28.74
CA ALA A 294 -0.93 -10.84 -28.91
C ALA A 294 0.29 -11.07 -28.01
N ASP A 295 1.11 -10.02 -27.78
CA ASP A 295 2.43 -10.19 -27.15
C ASP A 295 2.50 -9.79 -25.67
N SER A 296 1.43 -9.25 -25.06
CA SER A 296 1.36 -8.91 -23.62
C SER A 296 0.55 -9.92 -22.78
N CYS A 297 0.25 -11.08 -23.38
CA CYS A 297 -0.50 -12.17 -22.76
C CYS A 297 0.42 -13.26 -22.18
N ALA A 298 1.74 -13.14 -22.33
CA ALA A 298 2.72 -14.10 -21.83
C ALA A 298 3.37 -13.66 -20.49
N GLY A 299 2.58 -13.03 -19.60
CA GLY A 299 2.99 -12.80 -18.22
C GLY A 299 2.95 -14.11 -17.43
N ILE A 300 4.01 -14.92 -17.57
CA ILE A 300 4.23 -16.20 -16.91
C ILE A 300 4.82 -15.96 -15.50
N LEU A 301 4.18 -16.63 -14.51
CA LEU A 301 4.46 -16.84 -13.07
C LEU A 301 3.64 -16.03 -12.06
#